data_AF-A0A521WQ03-F1
#
_entry.id   AF-A0A521WQ03-F1
#
_cell.length_a   1.000
_cell.length_b   1.000
_cell.length_c   1.000
_cell.angle_alpha   90.00
_cell.angle_beta   90.00
_cell.angle_gamma   90.00
#
_symmetry.space_group_name_H-M   'P 1'
#
loop_
_entity.id
_entity.type
_entity.pdbx_description
1 polymer ?
#
loop_
_entity_poly.entity_id
_entity_poly.type
_entity_poly.pdbx_seq_one_letter_code
_entity_poly.pdbx_strand_id
1 'polypeptide(L)'
;MESLFPSLFTFSYFAPLILRIAIAVVLFEAARGTWKQQKKGKVASFTSAILGIALVFGAFTQLTAILGIIEIGILTAQRGVPSIFHRRAFALLVIAILLSLLITGPGAMAIDLPY
;
A
#
# COMPACT_ATOMS: atom_id res chain seq x y z
N MET A 1 -0.96 31.45 5.22
CA MET A 1 0.47 31.42 4.85
C MET A 1 0.55 30.91 3.43
N GLU A 2 1.21 31.65 2.55
CA GLU A 2 1.43 31.15 1.18
C GLU A 2 2.53 30.09 1.21
N SER A 3 2.32 28.98 0.50
CA SER A 3 3.35 27.95 0.32
C SER A 3 4.51 28.52 -0.48
N LEU A 4 5.75 28.07 -0.22
CA LEU A 4 6.93 28.45 -1.00
C LEU A 4 6.79 28.15 -2.50
N PHE A 5 6.02 27.11 -2.86
CA PHE A 5 5.80 26.70 -4.26
C PHE A 5 4.31 26.43 -4.54
N PRO A 6 3.49 27.47 -4.71
CA PRO A 6 2.05 27.30 -4.96
C PRO A 6 1.75 26.50 -6.23
N SER A 7 2.62 26.58 -7.23
CA SER A 7 2.50 25.84 -8.49
C SER A 7 2.60 24.32 -8.32
N LEU A 8 3.19 23.81 -7.23
CA LEU A 8 3.22 22.37 -6.98
C LEU A 8 1.84 21.78 -6.68
N PHE A 9 0.91 22.59 -6.17
CA PHE A 9 -0.46 22.12 -5.91
C PHE A 9 -1.20 21.73 -7.19
N THR A 10 -0.77 22.19 -8.36
CA THR A 10 -1.28 21.72 -9.65
C THR A 10 -1.04 20.21 -9.85
N PHE A 11 -0.01 19.64 -9.22
CA PHE A 11 0.30 18.20 -9.28
C PHE A 11 -0.35 17.39 -8.16
N SER A 12 -1.18 17.99 -7.31
CA SER A 12 -1.85 17.29 -6.18
C SER A 12 -2.62 16.05 -6.64
N TYR A 13 -3.19 16.09 -7.86
CA TYR A 13 -3.91 14.97 -8.45
C TYR A 13 -3.03 13.72 -8.70
N PHE A 14 -1.71 13.90 -8.85
CA PHE A 14 -0.74 12.82 -9.02
C PHE A 14 -0.20 12.28 -7.69
N ALA A 15 -0.45 12.96 -6.56
CA ALA A 15 0.07 12.51 -5.26
C ALA A 15 -0.40 11.09 -4.89
N PRO A 16 -1.69 10.70 -5.06
CA PRO A 16 -2.11 9.33 -4.77
C PRO A 16 -1.43 8.29 -5.67
N LEU A 17 -1.12 8.62 -6.92
CA LEU A 17 -0.37 7.71 -7.82
C LEU A 17 1.01 7.39 -7.24
N ILE A 18 1.75 8.39 -6.77
CA ILE A 18 3.07 8.19 -6.15
C ILE A 18 2.95 7.28 -4.92
N LEU A 19 1.97 7.54 -4.06
CA LEU A 19 1.72 6.73 -2.87
C LEU A 19 1.34 5.28 -3.22
N ARG A 20 0.51 5.07 -4.24
CA ARG A 20 0.12 3.74 -4.73
C ARG A 20 1.33 2.94 -5.20
N ILE A 21 2.18 3.53 -6.02
CA ILE A 21 3.38 2.84 -6.52
C ILE A 21 4.36 2.54 -5.38
N ALA A 22 4.56 3.48 -4.45
CA ALA A 22 5.41 3.26 -3.29
C ALA A 22 4.92 2.07 -2.43
N ILE A 23 3.62 2.02 -2.11
CA ILE A 23 3.06 0.90 -1.35
C ILE A 23 3.06 -0.40 -2.14
N ALA A 24 2.79 -0.37 -3.44
CA ALA A 24 2.86 -1.57 -4.27
C ALA A 24 4.24 -2.23 -4.20
N VAL A 25 5.32 -1.42 -4.28
CA VAL A 25 6.70 -1.92 -4.11
C VAL A 25 6.89 -2.55 -2.72
N VAL A 26 6.44 -1.89 -1.67
CA VAL A 26 6.53 -2.43 -0.29
C VAL A 26 5.79 -3.76 -0.15
N LEU A 27 4.60 -3.88 -0.73
CA LEU A 27 3.82 -5.11 -0.71
C LEU A 27 4.46 -6.23 -1.54
N PHE A 28 5.10 -5.91 -2.66
CA PHE A 28 5.87 -6.90 -3.42
C PHE A 28 7.09 -7.40 -2.66
N GLU A 29 7.77 -6.54 -1.92
CA GLU A 29 8.86 -6.97 -1.04
C GLU A 29 8.36 -7.84 0.12
N ALA A 30 7.20 -7.51 0.71
CA ALA A 30 6.55 -8.38 1.68
C ALA A 30 6.15 -9.74 1.08
N ALA A 31 5.64 -9.75 -0.15
CA ALA A 31 5.27 -10.96 -0.86
C ALA A 31 6.51 -11.86 -1.11
N ARG A 32 7.63 -11.28 -1.55
CA ARG A 32 8.90 -11.99 -1.74
C ARG A 32 9.44 -12.56 -0.43
N GLY A 33 9.41 -11.78 0.66
CA GLY A 33 9.91 -12.20 1.97
C GLY A 33 9.15 -13.37 2.58
N THR A 34 7.86 -13.48 2.27
CA THR A 34 6.96 -14.52 2.81
C THR A 34 6.80 -15.75 1.91
N TRP A 35 7.26 -15.71 0.65
CA TRP A 35 7.07 -16.77 -0.35
C TRP A 35 7.64 -18.15 0.05
N LYS A 36 8.83 -18.17 0.68
CA LYS A 36 9.54 -19.43 1.00
C LYS A 36 9.00 -20.15 2.24
N GLN A 37 7.96 -19.62 2.86
CA GLN A 37 7.43 -20.12 4.12
C GLN A 37 6.34 -21.17 3.93
N GLN A 38 6.02 -21.85 5.05
CA GLN A 38 4.93 -22.81 5.14
C GLN A 38 3.55 -22.14 4.86
N LYS A 39 2.47 -22.93 4.95
CA LYS A 39 1.09 -22.56 4.53
C LYS A 39 0.66 -21.11 4.82
N LYS A 40 0.93 -20.57 6.03
CA LYS A 40 0.57 -19.19 6.40
C LYS A 40 1.33 -18.11 5.61
N GLY A 41 2.62 -18.30 5.36
CA GLY A 41 3.43 -17.34 4.60
C GLY A 41 3.10 -17.33 3.11
N LYS A 42 2.68 -18.47 2.53
CA LYS A 42 2.18 -18.51 1.15
C LYS A 42 0.90 -17.69 0.96
N VAL A 43 -0.03 -17.76 1.92
CA VAL A 43 -1.26 -16.95 1.88
C VAL A 43 -0.91 -15.47 1.92
N ALA A 44 -0.08 -15.05 2.89
CA ALA A 44 0.35 -13.66 3.02
C ALA A 44 1.12 -13.15 1.79
N SER A 45 1.91 -14.02 1.16
CA SER A 45 2.62 -13.71 -0.07
C SER A 45 1.65 -13.44 -1.23
N PHE A 46 0.64 -14.30 -1.38
CA PHE A 46 -0.38 -14.16 -2.41
C PHE A 46 -1.25 -12.92 -2.20
N THR A 47 -1.73 -12.68 -0.97
CA THR A 47 -2.54 -11.50 -0.65
C THR A 47 -1.74 -10.21 -0.86
N SER A 48 -0.50 -10.15 -0.37
CA SER A 48 0.38 -8.99 -0.58
C SER A 48 0.64 -8.72 -2.07
N ALA A 49 0.86 -9.76 -2.87
CA ALA A 49 1.07 -9.61 -4.31
C ALA A 49 -0.19 -9.08 -5.03
N ILE A 50 -1.37 -9.60 -4.71
CA ILE A 50 -2.64 -9.13 -5.31
C ILE A 50 -2.90 -7.68 -4.94
N LEU A 51 -2.73 -7.31 -3.66
CA LEU A 51 -2.92 -5.94 -3.21
C LEU A 51 -1.92 -4.99 -3.86
N GLY A 52 -0.66 -5.42 -4.03
CA GLY A 52 0.35 -4.66 -4.78
C GLY A 52 -0.07 -4.42 -6.22
N ILE A 53 -0.53 -5.45 -6.94
CA ILE A 53 -1.03 -5.35 -8.32
C ILE A 53 -2.23 -4.38 -8.39
N ALA A 54 -3.19 -4.53 -7.49
CA ALA A 54 -4.36 -3.66 -7.43
C ALA A 54 -3.97 -2.19 -7.25
N LEU A 55 -2.99 -1.87 -6.39
CA LEU A 55 -2.50 -0.50 -6.23
C LEU A 55 -1.75 0.03 -7.45
N VAL A 56 -0.95 -0.79 -8.14
CA VAL A 56 -0.27 -0.37 -9.39
C VAL A 56 -1.29 0.16 -10.40
N PHE A 57 -2.36 -0.59 -10.62
CA PHE A 57 -3.41 -0.20 -11.56
C PHE A 57 -4.44 0.79 -10.99
N GLY A 58 -4.36 1.09 -9.69
CA GLY A 58 -5.37 1.91 -9.01
C GLY A 58 -6.75 1.28 -9.12
N ALA A 59 -6.83 -0.01 -8.83
CA ALA A 59 -8.05 -0.80 -8.77
C ALA A 59 -8.56 -0.92 -7.32
N PHE A 60 -9.84 -0.64 -7.15
CA PHE A 60 -10.57 -0.43 -5.91
C PHE A 60 -9.74 0.24 -4.82
N THR A 61 -9.06 1.36 -5.11
CA THR A 61 -7.97 1.94 -4.32
C THR A 61 -8.30 2.08 -2.84
N GLN A 62 -9.51 2.56 -2.50
CA GLN A 62 -9.94 2.71 -1.11
C GLN A 62 -10.16 1.35 -0.42
N LEU A 63 -10.78 0.39 -1.11
CA LEU A 63 -10.94 -0.98 -0.62
C LEU A 63 -9.58 -1.67 -0.46
N THR A 64 -8.72 -1.56 -1.46
CA THR A 64 -7.34 -2.08 -1.45
C THR A 64 -6.53 -1.46 -0.31
N ALA A 65 -6.73 -0.18 0.01
CA ALA A 65 -6.10 0.46 1.15
C ALA A 65 -6.53 -0.15 2.49
N ILE A 66 -7.84 -0.38 2.67
CA ILE A 66 -8.38 -1.05 3.88
C ILE A 66 -7.83 -2.46 4.02
N LEU A 67 -7.87 -3.25 2.94
CA LEU A 67 -7.32 -4.61 2.92
C LEU A 67 -5.82 -4.62 3.19
N GLY A 68 -5.07 -3.64 2.67
CA GLY A 68 -3.66 -3.44 2.98
C GLY A 68 -3.41 -3.21 4.47
N ILE A 69 -4.21 -2.37 5.14
CA ILE A 69 -4.07 -2.12 6.59
C ILE A 69 -4.28 -3.41 7.37
N ILE A 70 -5.30 -4.19 7.01
CA ILE A 70 -5.59 -5.48 7.64
C ILE A 70 -4.43 -6.47 7.43
N GLU A 71 -3.90 -6.59 6.21
CA GLU A 71 -2.76 -7.45 5.88
C GLU A 71 -1.51 -7.09 6.71
N ILE A 72 -1.19 -5.79 6.83
CA ILE A 72 -0.07 -5.31 7.67
C ILE A 72 -0.29 -5.73 9.13
N GLY A 73 -1.51 -5.57 9.65
CA GLY A 73 -1.87 -5.98 11.01
C GLY A 73 -1.66 -7.48 11.25
N ILE A 74 -2.13 -8.31 10.31
CA ILE A 74 -1.95 -9.77 10.33
C ILE A 74 -0.46 -10.13 10.30
N LEU A 75 0.31 -9.57 9.36
CA LEU A 75 1.74 -9.86 9.19
C LEU A 75 2.58 -9.39 10.40
N THR A 76 2.17 -8.32 11.07
CA THR A 76 2.84 -7.83 12.29
C THR A 76 2.53 -8.71 13.50
N ALA A 77 1.32 -9.28 13.56
CA ALA A 77 0.92 -10.22 14.62
C ALA A 77 1.54 -11.62 14.45
N GLN A 78 1.79 -12.04 13.21
CA GLN A 78 2.35 -13.35 12.89
C GLN A 78 3.88 -13.42 13.07
N ARG A 79 4.32 -13.59 14.32
CA ARG A 79 5.75 -13.73 14.69
C ARG A 79 6.49 -14.90 14.03
N GLY A 80 5.77 -15.92 13.54
CA GLY A 80 6.34 -17.10 12.88
C GLY A 80 6.61 -16.93 11.38
N VAL A 81 6.27 -15.78 10.80
CA VAL A 81 6.45 -15.48 9.37
C VAL A 81 7.42 -14.31 9.24
N PRO A 82 8.58 -14.43 8.56
CA PRO A 82 9.48 -13.32 8.31
C PRO A 82 8.74 -12.25 7.51
N SER A 83 8.59 -11.09 8.12
CA SER A 83 7.92 -9.95 7.52
C SER A 83 8.67 -8.67 7.87
N ILE A 84 8.81 -7.80 6.87
CA ILE A 84 9.39 -6.45 7.02
C ILE A 84 8.60 -5.58 8.01
N PHE A 85 7.34 -5.92 8.26
CA PHE A 85 6.44 -5.18 9.15
C PHE A 85 6.65 -5.47 10.65
N HIS A 86 7.53 -6.40 11.02
CA HIS A 86 7.95 -6.56 12.43
C HIS A 86 8.61 -5.31 13.00
N ARG A 87 9.15 -4.44 12.13
CA ARG A 87 9.67 -3.12 12.50
C ARG A 87 8.49 -2.16 12.66
N ARG A 88 8.09 -1.89 13.92
CA ARG A 88 6.91 -1.06 14.25
C ARG A 88 6.88 0.29 13.52
N ALA A 89 8.01 0.99 13.46
CA ALA A 89 8.10 2.27 12.76
C ALA A 89 7.79 2.12 11.26
N PHE A 90 8.29 1.07 10.62
CA PHE A 90 8.02 0.80 9.21
C PHE A 90 6.54 0.43 8.98
N ALA A 91 5.98 -0.42 9.83
CA ALA A 91 4.55 -0.75 9.77
C ALA A 91 3.66 0.48 9.94
N LEU A 92 3.98 1.37 10.89
CA LEU A 92 3.26 2.63 11.10
C LEU A 92 3.34 3.56 9.89
N LEU A 93 4.51 3.68 9.25
CA LEU A 93 4.66 4.48 8.02
C LEU A 93 3.78 3.94 6.89
N VAL A 94 3.77 2.63 6.69
CA VAL A 94 2.95 2.00 5.65
C VAL A 94 1.46 2.19 5.93
N ILE A 95 1.03 2.02 7.18
CA ILE A 95 -0.36 2.29 7.59
C ILE A 95 -0.72 3.77 7.37
N ALA A 96 0.17 4.71 7.70
CA ALA A 96 -0.07 6.13 7.46
C ALA A 96 -0.27 6.45 5.98
N ILE A 97 0.52 5.85 5.09
CA ILE A 97 0.35 6.02 3.64
C ILE A 97 -0.95 5.37 3.16
N LEU A 98 -1.30 4.18 3.64
CA LEU A 98 -2.56 3.52 3.29
C LEU A 98 -3.78 4.33 3.77
N LEU A 99 -3.72 4.92 4.97
CA LEU A 99 -4.74 5.85 5.46
C LEU A 99 -4.83 7.11 4.59
N SER A 100 -3.67 7.63 4.16
CA SER A 100 -3.66 8.74 3.20
C SER A 100 -4.36 8.36 1.91
N LEU A 101 -4.06 7.20 1.32
CA LEU A 101 -4.72 6.69 0.10
C LEU A 101 -6.22 6.47 0.30
N LEU A 102 -6.64 6.00 1.48
CA LEU A 102 -8.04 5.83 1.82
C LEU A 102 -8.81 7.17 1.77
N ILE A 103 -8.18 8.23 2.27
CA ILE A 103 -8.78 9.58 2.32
C ILE A 103 -8.68 10.28 0.96
N THR A 104 -7.52 10.23 0.29
CA THR A 104 -7.28 10.94 -0.97
C THR A 104 -7.84 10.21 -2.19
N GLY A 105 -8.13 8.92 -2.08
CA GLY A 105 -8.69 8.11 -3.13
C GLY A 105 -7.70 7.69 -4.24
N PRO A 106 -8.20 7.32 -5.43
CA PRO A 106 -7.40 6.71 -6.51
C PRO A 106 -6.34 7.61 -7.16
N GLY A 107 -6.65 8.90 -7.34
CA GLY A 107 -5.80 9.85 -8.08
C GLY A 107 -5.58 9.47 -9.55
N ALA A 108 -4.65 10.16 -10.20
CA ALA A 108 -4.38 10.00 -11.63
C ALA A 108 -4.13 8.56 -12.09
N MET A 109 -4.60 8.20 -13.29
CA MET A 109 -4.34 6.91 -13.97
C MET A 109 -4.88 5.67 -13.23
N ALA A 110 -5.79 5.84 -12.29
CA ALA A 110 -6.48 4.73 -11.66
C ALA A 110 -7.62 4.22 -12.55
N ILE A 111 -7.76 2.90 -12.63
CA ILE A 111 -8.86 2.26 -13.38
C ILE A 111 -10.22 2.53 -12.71
N ASP A 112 -10.24 2.83 -11.40
CA ASP A 112 -11.46 3.11 -10.65
C ASP A 112 -12.18 4.41 -11.00
N LEU A 113 -11.49 5.33 -11.68
CA LEU A 113 -12.09 6.59 -12.06
C LEU A 113 -13.07 6.38 -13.21
N PRO A 114 -14.28 6.97 -13.17
CA PRO A 114 -15.09 7.08 -14.37
C PRO A 114 -14.30 7.91 -15.39
N TYR A 115 -14.08 7.31 -16.55
CA TYR A 115 -13.36 7.87 -17.69
C TYR A 115 -14.04 9.11 -18.26
#